data_AF-A0A821IUM0-F1
#
_entry.id   AF-A0A821IUM0-F1
#
_cell.length_a   1.000
_cell.length_b   1.000
_cell.length_c   1.000
_cell.angle_alpha   90.00
_cell.angle_beta   90.00
_cell.angle_gamma   90.00
#
_symmetry.space_group_name_H-M   'P 1'
#
loop_
_entity.id
_entity.type
_entity.pdbx_description
1 polymer ?
#
loop_
_entity_poly.entity_id
_entity_poly.type
_entity_poly.pdbx_seq_one_letter_code
_entity_poly.pdbx_strand_id
1 'polypeptide(L)'
;CRIATACTDLEVTRAKNLLKTNMLLMLDGSTPICEDIGRQLLSYGRRIPLHELDARIDAVDANTVMAAMKQYVYNHCPAIAAVGPIEQLREYNRTRSRMYTISH
;
A
#
# COMPACT_ATOMS: atom_id res chain seq x y z
N CYS A 1 -12.42 -8.27 0.68
CA CYS A 1 -10.98 -7.96 0.58
C CYS A 1 -10.11 -9.20 0.93
N ARG A 2 -9.65 -9.99 -0.04
CA ARG A 2 -8.90 -11.25 0.22
C ARG A 2 -7.62 -11.05 1.03
N ILE A 3 -6.84 -10.00 0.71
CA ILE A 3 -5.56 -9.72 1.39
C ILE A 3 -5.76 -9.49 2.89
N ALA A 4 -6.94 -9.03 3.33
CA ALA A 4 -7.24 -8.85 4.75
C ALA A 4 -7.50 -10.17 5.50
N THR A 5 -7.81 -11.26 4.80
CA THR A 5 -8.26 -12.52 5.42
C THR A 5 -7.40 -13.73 5.07
N ALA A 6 -6.74 -13.73 3.91
CA ALA A 6 -5.99 -14.87 3.39
C ALA A 6 -4.80 -14.39 2.54
N CYS A 7 -3.85 -13.70 3.16
CA CYS A 7 -2.58 -13.32 2.54
C CYS A 7 -1.54 -14.44 2.72
N THR A 8 -0.72 -14.70 1.70
CA THR A 8 0.34 -15.72 1.77
C THR A 8 1.72 -15.10 1.81
N ASP A 9 2.68 -15.75 2.48
CA ASP A 9 4.05 -15.24 2.58
C ASP A 9 4.76 -15.12 1.22
N LEU A 10 4.39 -15.98 0.26
CA LEU A 10 4.89 -15.89 -1.11
C LEU A 10 4.46 -14.59 -1.80
N GLU A 11 3.19 -14.20 -1.64
CA GLU A 11 2.67 -12.94 -2.19
C GLU A 11 3.37 -11.74 -1.55
N VAL A 12 3.58 -11.78 -0.24
CA VAL A 12 4.28 -10.73 0.51
C VAL A 12 5.75 -10.62 0.08
N THR A 13 6.45 -11.74 -0.03
CA THR A 13 7.86 -11.76 -0.48
C THR A 13 8.01 -11.17 -1.88
N ARG A 14 7.11 -11.53 -2.80
CA ARG A 14 7.08 -10.93 -4.13
C ARG A 14 6.82 -9.42 -4.08
N ALA A 15 5.86 -8.99 -3.26
CA ALA A 15 5.53 -7.57 -3.11
C ALA A 15 6.70 -6.76 -2.51
N LYS A 16 7.42 -7.32 -1.53
CA LYS A 16 8.64 -6.72 -0.97
C LYS A 16 9.68 -6.48 -2.05
N ASN A 17 9.99 -7.50 -2.85
CA ASN A 17 10.98 -7.40 -3.92
C ASN A 17 10.58 -6.33 -4.94
N LEU A 18 9.30 -6.29 -5.34
CA LEU A 18 8.79 -5.27 -6.25
C LEU A 18 8.92 -3.86 -5.67
N LEU A 19 8.62 -3.68 -4.38
CA LEU A 19 8.75 -2.39 -3.70
C LEU A 19 10.22 -1.93 -3.63
N LYS A 20 11.14 -2.83 -3.24
CA LYS A 20 12.59 -2.53 -3.19
C LYS A 20 13.11 -2.12 -4.56
N THR A 21 12.78 -2.87 -5.61
CA THR A 21 13.19 -2.55 -6.98
C THR A 21 12.64 -1.20 -7.43
N ASN A 22 11.33 -0.95 -7.26
CA ASN A 22 10.74 0.34 -7.63
C ASN A 22 11.37 1.51 -6.86
N MET A 23 11.62 1.35 -5.57
CA MET A 23 12.22 2.41 -4.76
C MET A 23 13.62 2.80 -5.27
N LEU A 24 14.46 1.82 -5.61
CA LEU A 24 15.79 2.07 -6.12
C LEU A 24 15.77 2.69 -7.52
N LEU A 25 14.85 2.23 -8.38
CA LEU A 25 14.67 2.81 -9.72
C LEU A 25 14.22 4.27 -9.68
N MET A 26 13.43 4.66 -8.68
CA MET A 26 13.00 6.05 -8.50
C MET A 26 14.12 6.98 -8.03
N LEU A 27 15.29 6.45 -7.63
CA LEU A 27 16.43 7.24 -7.15
C LEU A 27 17.53 7.39 -8.22
N ASP A 28 17.21 7.14 -9.49
CA ASP A 28 18.15 7.31 -10.58
C ASP A 28 18.15 8.75 -11.11
N GLY A 29 19.28 9.44 -10.95
CA GLY A 29 19.46 10.84 -11.36
C GLY A 29 19.39 11.87 -10.21
N SER A 30 19.98 13.05 -10.45
CA SER A 30 20.11 14.09 -9.42
C SER A 30 18.79 14.74 -9.01
N THR A 31 17.87 14.95 -9.95
CA THR A 31 16.56 15.56 -9.70
C THR A 31 15.69 14.73 -8.74
N PRO A 32 15.42 13.44 -8.99
CA PRO A 32 14.59 12.65 -8.08
C PRO A 32 15.25 12.43 -6.72
N ILE A 33 16.58 12.36 -6.67
CA ILE A 33 17.32 12.32 -5.39
C ILE A 33 17.08 13.62 -4.59
N CYS A 34 17.16 14.79 -5.24
CA CYS A 34 16.93 16.08 -4.58
C CYS A 34 15.51 16.19 -4.04
N GLU A 35 14.51 15.77 -4.83
CA GLU A 35 13.11 15.71 -4.41
C GLU A 35 12.92 14.78 -3.20
N ASP A 36 13.52 13.58 -3.23
CA ASP A 36 13.43 12.62 -2.14
C ASP A 36 14.03 13.15 -0.84
N ILE A 37 15.19 13.82 -0.91
CA ILE A 37 15.81 14.49 0.25
C ILE A 37 14.85 15.52 0.85
N GLY A 38 14.32 16.43 0.01
CA GLY A 38 13.42 17.49 0.46
C GLY A 38 12.13 16.92 1.08
N ARG A 39 11.49 15.98 0.40
CA ARG A 39 10.25 15.33 0.85
C ARG A 39 10.44 14.61 2.19
N GLN A 40 11.52 13.84 2.34
CA GLN A 40 11.78 13.12 3.59
C GLN A 40 12.14 14.06 4.74
N LEU A 41 12.89 15.13 4.46
CA LEU A 41 13.20 16.14 5.46
C LEU A 41 11.93 16.82 5.99
N LEU A 42 10.98 17.14 5.11
CA LEU A 42 9.69 17.73 5.50
C LEU A 42 8.77 16.74 6.21
N SER A 43 8.73 15.48 5.77
CA SER A 43 7.78 14.48 6.29
C SER A 43 8.28 13.79 7.58
N TYR A 44 9.58 13.57 7.69
CA TYR A 44 10.20 12.77 8.76
C TYR A 44 11.24 13.52 9.57
N GLY A 45 11.57 14.77 9.20
CA GLY A 45 12.64 15.55 9.84
C GLY A 45 14.06 15.06 9.52
N ARG A 46 14.20 14.00 8.71
CA ARG A 46 15.49 13.42 8.32
C ARG A 46 15.36 12.64 7.02
N ARG A 47 16.50 12.43 6.35
CA ARG A 47 16.61 11.44 5.29
C ARG A 47 16.83 10.05 5.88
N ILE A 48 15.99 9.09 5.53
CA ILE A 48 16.10 7.70 5.96
C ILE A 48 17.10 7.00 5.02
N PRO A 49 18.16 6.37 5.55
CA PRO A 49 19.12 5.68 4.72
C PRO A 49 18.54 4.39 4.11
N LEU A 50 19.02 4.01 2.93
CA LEU A 50 18.47 2.88 2.17
C LEU A 50 18.51 1.55 2.92
N HIS A 51 19.56 1.27 3.70
CA HIS A 51 19.66 0.04 4.49
C HIS A 51 18.61 -0.04 5.60
N GLU A 52 18.22 1.10 6.19
CA GLU A 52 17.16 1.14 7.20
C GLU A 52 15.80 0.86 6.55
N LEU A 53 15.56 1.42 5.36
CA LEU A 53 14.35 1.16 4.58
C LEU A 53 14.26 -0.31 4.17
N ASP A 54 15.36 -0.88 3.69
CA ASP A 54 15.46 -2.28 3.30
C ASP A 54 15.10 -3.22 4.47
N ALA A 55 15.72 -2.98 5.63
CA ALA A 55 15.43 -3.74 6.86
C ALA A 55 13.97 -3.60 7.32
N ARG A 56 13.38 -2.39 7.22
CA ARG A 56 11.98 -2.15 7.55
C ARG A 56 11.03 -2.89 6.60
N ILE A 57 11.35 -2.95 5.31
CA ILE A 57 10.56 -3.71 4.32
C ILE A 57 10.66 -5.20 4.61
N ASP A 58 11.84 -5.70 4.95
CA ASP A 58 12.04 -7.12 5.27
C ASP A 58 11.34 -7.58 6.54
N ALA A 59 11.18 -6.69 7.52
CA ALA A 59 10.46 -6.97 8.76
C ALA A 59 8.96 -7.23 8.57
N VAL A 60 8.36 -6.86 7.42
CA VAL A 60 6.91 -7.00 7.17
C VAL A 60 6.54 -8.46 6.87
N ASP A 61 5.75 -9.13 7.68
CA ASP A 61 5.24 -10.48 7.38
C ASP A 61 3.78 -10.48 6.89
N ALA A 62 3.25 -11.64 6.49
CA ALA A 62 1.84 -11.74 6.07
C ALA A 62 0.86 -11.32 7.18
N ASN A 63 1.20 -11.57 8.45
CA ASN A 63 0.37 -11.14 9.57
C ASN A 63 0.29 -9.62 9.69
N THR A 64 1.43 -8.93 9.56
CA THR A 64 1.50 -7.47 9.57
C THR A 64 0.68 -6.88 8.43
N VAL A 65 0.78 -7.46 7.22
CA VAL A 65 -0.03 -7.03 6.07
C VAL A 65 -1.52 -7.25 6.33
N MET A 66 -1.91 -8.43 6.83
CA MET A 66 -3.32 -8.72 7.16
C MET A 66 -3.84 -7.78 8.26
N ALA A 67 -3.05 -7.48 9.29
CA ALA A 67 -3.41 -6.57 10.37
C ALA A 67 -3.64 -5.14 9.84
N ALA A 68 -2.71 -4.62 9.02
CA ALA A 68 -2.86 -3.30 8.39
C ALA A 68 -4.10 -3.25 7.48
N MET A 69 -4.33 -4.30 6.67
CA MET A 69 -5.51 -4.38 5.81
C MET A 69 -6.82 -4.44 6.62
N LYS A 70 -6.82 -5.12 7.75
CA LYS A 70 -7.97 -5.14 8.68
C LYS A 70 -8.22 -3.77 9.30
N GLN A 71 -7.15 -3.06 9.67
CA GLN A 71 -7.23 -1.76 10.34
C GLN A 71 -7.66 -0.63 9.41
N TYR A 72 -7.23 -0.64 8.15
CA TYR A 72 -7.41 0.51 7.26
C TYR A 72 -8.40 0.27 6.12
N VAL A 73 -8.63 -0.98 5.71
CA VAL A 73 -9.41 -1.29 4.49
C VAL A 73 -10.64 -2.12 4.81
N TYR A 74 -10.52 -3.12 5.68
CA TYR A 74 -11.61 -4.06 5.95
C TYR A 74 -12.77 -3.37 6.67
N ASN A 75 -13.97 -3.46 6.11
CA ASN A 75 -15.18 -2.86 6.65
C ASN A 75 -15.12 -1.33 6.85
N HIS A 76 -14.29 -0.62 6.07
CA HIS A 76 -14.28 0.84 6.06
C HIS A 76 -15.10 1.40 4.88
N CYS A 77 -15.57 2.64 5.04
CA CYS A 77 -16.29 3.37 3.99
C CYS A 77 -15.30 3.92 2.96
N PRO A 78 -15.31 3.45 1.70
CA PRO A 78 -14.42 3.97 0.68
C PRO A 78 -14.88 5.36 0.21
N ALA A 79 -13.96 6.15 -0.33
CA ALA A 79 -14.30 7.32 -1.13
C ALA A 79 -14.33 6.92 -2.61
N ILE A 80 -15.38 7.31 -3.34
CA ILE A 80 -15.57 6.99 -4.77
C ILE A 80 -15.71 8.31 -5.53
N ALA A 81 -14.83 8.54 -6.50
CA ALA A 81 -14.90 9.66 -7.43
C ALA A 81 -14.87 9.10 -8.86
N ALA A 82 -15.77 9.55 -9.72
CA ALA A 82 -15.85 9.11 -11.11
C ALA A 82 -16.39 10.23 -12.01
N VAL A 83 -15.90 10.31 -13.24
CA VAL A 83 -16.23 11.35 -14.22
C VAL A 83 -16.36 10.69 -15.60
N GLY A 84 -17.34 11.13 -16.40
CA GLY A 84 -17.62 10.59 -17.74
C GLY A 84 -18.82 9.64 -17.78
N PRO A 85 -18.91 8.74 -18.77
CA PRO A 85 -19.97 7.73 -18.85
C PRO A 85 -19.75 6.65 -17.77
N ILE A 86 -20.45 6.80 -16.65
CA ILE A 86 -20.29 5.99 -15.43
C ILE A 86 -21.50 5.08 -15.17
N GLU A 87 -22.24 4.71 -16.21
CA GLU A 87 -23.49 3.94 -16.11
C GLU A 87 -23.28 2.54 -15.52
N GLN A 88 -22.07 1.97 -15.66
CA GLN A 88 -21.69 0.68 -15.09
C GLN A 88 -21.00 0.79 -13.72
N LEU A 89 -20.76 2.02 -13.23
CA LEU A 89 -20.17 2.20 -11.90
C LEU A 89 -21.17 1.71 -10.84
N ARG A 90 -20.68 0.84 -9.96
CA ARG A 90 -21.51 0.32 -8.87
C ARG A 90 -21.90 1.45 -7.93
N GLU A 91 -23.17 1.42 -7.54
CA GLU A 91 -23.66 2.23 -6.42
C GLU A 91 -22.79 2.07 -5.18
N TYR A 92 -22.74 3.14 -4.39
CA TYR A 92 -21.95 3.18 -3.16
C TYR A 92 -22.22 2.00 -2.24
N ASN A 93 -23.50 1.67 -2.01
CA ASN A 93 -23.90 0.58 -1.12
C ASN A 93 -23.37 -0.79 -1.55
N ARG A 94 -23.38 -1.05 -2.87
CA ARG A 94 -22.81 -2.28 -3.44
C ARG A 94 -21.28 -2.33 -3.32
N THR A 95 -20.63 -1.18 -3.33
CA THR A 95 -19.18 -1.10 -3.12
C THR A 95 -18.84 -1.27 -1.64
N ARG A 96 -19.58 -0.63 -0.75
CA ARG A 96 -19.43 -0.73 0.71
C ARG A 96 -19.67 -2.14 1.23
N SER A 97 -20.64 -2.86 0.68
CA SER A 97 -20.93 -4.25 1.07
C SER A 97 -19.81 -5.21 0.69
N ARG A 98 -18.99 -4.89 -0.31
CA ARG A 98 -17.82 -5.70 -0.72
C ARG A 98 -16.55 -5.45 0.10
N MET A 99 -16.57 -4.45 1.00
CA MET A 99 -15.43 -4.13 1.87
C MET A 99 -15.26 -5.11 3.04
N TYR A 100 -16.22 -6.00 3.26
CA TYR A 100 -16.13 -7.10 4.21
C TYR A 100 -16.62 -8.41 3.58
N THR A 101 -16.33 -9.53 4.23
CA THR A 101 -16.81 -10.85 3.84
C THR A 101 -17.57 -11.46 5.00
N ILE A 102 -18.70 -12.09 4.72
CA ILE A 102 -19.45 -12.88 5.69
C ILE A 102 -19.02 -14.33 5.47
N SER A 103 -18.20 -14.85 6.36
CA SER A 103 -17.88 -16.28 6.43
C SER A 103 -18.84 -16.93 7.44
N HIS A 104 -19.58 -17.95 7.00
CA HIS A 104 -20.32 -18.88 7.86
C HIS A 104 -19.37 -19.85 8.55
#